data_AF-A0A8C0DNI8-F1
#
_entry.id   AF-A0A8C0DNI8-F1
#
_cell.length_a   1.000
_cell.length_b   1.000
_cell.length_c   1.000
_cell.angle_alpha   90.00
_cell.angle_beta   90.00
_cell.angle_gamma   90.00
#
_symmetry.space_group_name_H-M   'P 1'
#
loop_
_entity.id
_entity.type
_entity.pdbx_description
1 polymer ?
#
loop_
_entity_poly.entity_id
_entity_poly.type
_entity_poly.pdbx_seq_one_letter_code
_entity_poly.pdbx_strand_id
1 'polypeptide(L)'
;MAPRDITLFCLVLCLGQKIQAQDGNLPSPTISATPGSLIPWNESVKILCRGTPESYLYQLEILGNSTYKVVDKKLGFQKTAEFVIKHMDTNTAGRYQCRYMKQYRWSVYSEALELVVTDTTNQDYTTENLIRMGMAGLPLVALLAILAENWLGHQVPHEEDQQDLPELSCSRQKTQTEWTFGLTPRVTR
;
A
#
# COMPACT_ATOMS: atom_id res chain seq x y z
N MET A 1 33.23 -0.19 63.98
CA MET A 1 32.69 -1.01 62.88
C MET A 1 33.63 -0.93 61.69
N ALA A 2 34.13 -2.07 61.21
CA ALA A 2 35.21 -2.14 60.23
C ALA A 2 34.70 -2.07 58.77
N PRO A 3 35.42 -1.42 57.84
CA PRO A 3 35.01 -1.26 56.44
C PRO A 3 35.18 -2.53 55.58
N ARG A 4 35.59 -3.66 56.17
CA ARG A 4 35.90 -4.91 55.44
C ARG A 4 34.67 -5.79 55.23
N ASP A 5 33.68 -5.69 56.12
CA ASP A 5 32.48 -6.52 56.10
C ASP A 5 31.53 -6.13 54.96
N ILE A 6 31.45 -4.83 54.64
CA ILE A 6 30.64 -4.31 53.52
C ILE A 6 31.19 -4.78 52.18
N THR A 7 32.53 -4.78 52.01
CA THR A 7 33.18 -5.20 50.77
C THR A 7 33.02 -6.71 50.52
N LEU A 8 33.14 -7.53 51.56
CA LEU A 8 32.89 -8.97 51.48
C LEU A 8 31.42 -9.26 51.19
N PHE A 9 30.50 -8.56 51.85
CA PHE A 9 29.07 -8.72 51.61
C PHE A 9 28.67 -8.31 50.18
N CYS A 10 29.24 -7.21 49.66
CA CYS A 10 29.07 -6.80 48.26
C CYS A 10 29.64 -7.82 47.28
N LEU A 11 30.84 -8.38 47.53
CA LEU A 11 31.42 -9.40 46.66
C LEU A 11 30.59 -10.70 46.68
N VAL A 12 30.06 -11.10 47.84
CA VAL A 12 29.16 -12.26 47.98
C VAL A 12 27.81 -12.00 47.29
N LEU A 13 27.24 -10.80 47.39
CA LEU A 13 26.01 -10.42 46.68
C LEU A 13 26.24 -10.34 45.15
N CYS A 14 27.35 -9.77 44.70
CA CYS A 14 27.69 -9.67 43.28
C CYS A 14 27.97 -11.04 42.64
N LEU A 15 28.59 -11.97 43.40
CA LEU A 15 28.78 -13.35 42.96
C LEU A 15 27.50 -14.20 43.11
N GLY A 16 26.64 -13.89 44.08
CA GLY A 16 25.37 -14.58 44.34
C GLY A 16 24.25 -14.21 43.36
N GLN A 17 24.25 -13.01 42.80
CA GLN A 17 23.26 -12.58 41.80
C GLN A 17 23.52 -13.15 40.40
N LYS A 18 24.69 -13.79 40.16
CA LYS A 18 25.04 -14.38 38.86
C LYS A 18 24.51 -15.80 38.65
N ILE A 19 23.75 -16.35 39.59
CA ILE A 19 23.10 -17.67 39.46
C ILE A 19 21.58 -17.50 39.55
N GLN A 20 21.03 -16.73 38.61
CA GLN A 20 19.64 -16.87 38.16
C GLN A 20 19.68 -17.33 36.70
N ALA A 21 20.38 -18.43 36.44
CA ALA A 21 20.19 -19.17 35.22
C ALA A 21 18.83 -19.86 35.35
N GLN A 22 17.89 -19.36 34.56
CA GLN A 22 16.51 -19.77 34.47
C GLN A 22 16.37 -21.30 34.46
N ASP A 23 15.47 -21.73 35.32
CA ASP A 23 14.89 -23.06 35.38
C ASP A 23 14.51 -23.57 33.98
N GLY A 24 15.27 -24.54 33.48
CA GLY A 24 14.90 -25.64 32.58
C GLY A 24 14.17 -25.40 31.25
N ASN A 25 13.37 -24.35 31.05
CA ASN A 25 12.41 -24.23 29.96
C ASN A 25 12.87 -23.22 28.88
N LEU A 26 12.70 -23.59 27.61
CA LEU A 26 13.08 -22.73 26.49
C LEU A 26 12.13 -21.51 26.42
N PRO A 27 12.64 -20.28 26.19
CA PRO A 27 11.79 -19.10 26.12
C PRO A 27 10.80 -19.19 24.95
N SER A 28 9.58 -18.68 25.16
CA SER A 28 8.56 -18.60 24.12
C SER A 28 9.05 -17.72 22.95
N PRO A 29 8.89 -18.15 21.69
CA PRO A 29 9.25 -17.33 20.56
C PRO A 29 8.28 -16.16 20.36
N THR A 30 8.77 -15.11 19.72
CA THR A 30 7.94 -13.98 19.28
C THR A 30 7.55 -14.19 17.81
N ILE A 31 6.28 -13.97 17.48
CA ILE A 31 5.76 -14.03 16.12
C ILE A 31 5.30 -12.64 15.66
N SER A 32 5.57 -12.28 14.41
CA SER A 32 5.10 -11.04 13.81
C SER A 32 4.88 -11.17 12.31
N ALA A 33 4.15 -10.23 11.72
CA ALA A 33 3.89 -10.15 10.29
C ALA A 33 4.52 -8.89 9.68
N THR A 34 4.89 -8.96 8.40
CA THR A 34 5.34 -7.81 7.61
C THR A 34 4.70 -7.89 6.22
N PRO A 35 4.03 -6.84 5.73
CA PRO A 35 3.96 -5.47 6.28
C PRO A 35 3.03 -5.30 7.50
N GLY A 36 2.13 -6.25 7.76
CA GLY A 36 1.20 -6.19 8.88
C GLY A 36 0.28 -7.41 8.92
N SER A 37 -0.78 -7.35 9.74
CA SER A 37 -1.77 -8.42 9.90
C SER A 37 -2.99 -8.31 8.97
N LEU A 38 -3.16 -7.16 8.29
CA LEU A 38 -4.17 -6.95 7.26
C LEU A 38 -3.49 -7.06 5.89
N ILE A 39 -3.89 -8.04 5.09
CA ILE A 39 -3.27 -8.31 3.79
C ILE A 39 -4.34 -8.28 2.70
N PRO A 40 -4.13 -7.58 1.57
CA PRO A 40 -5.05 -7.66 0.44
C PRO A 40 -5.15 -9.08 -0.14
N TRP A 41 -6.29 -9.37 -0.76
CA TRP A 41 -6.49 -10.64 -1.47
C TRP A 41 -5.40 -10.86 -2.53
N ASN A 42 -4.89 -12.10 -2.59
CA ASN A 42 -3.83 -12.56 -3.50
C ASN A 42 -2.45 -11.88 -3.33
N GLU A 43 -2.28 -11.04 -2.31
CA GLU A 43 -0.99 -10.47 -1.93
C GLU A 43 -0.19 -11.42 -1.02
N SER A 44 1.09 -11.09 -0.86
CA SER A 44 2.03 -11.86 -0.03
C SER A 44 2.23 -11.25 1.36
N VAL A 45 2.48 -12.11 2.35
CA VAL A 45 2.87 -11.70 3.71
C VAL A 45 4.03 -12.53 4.22
N LYS A 46 4.93 -11.88 4.96
CA LYS A 46 6.04 -12.51 5.64
C LYS A 46 5.73 -12.65 7.12
N ILE A 47 5.78 -13.88 7.63
CA ILE A 47 5.67 -14.19 9.04
C ILE A 47 7.08 -14.42 9.60
N LEU A 48 7.46 -13.64 10.59
CA LEU A 48 8.75 -13.73 11.27
C LEU A 48 8.55 -14.45 12.61
N CYS A 49 9.25 -15.56 12.79
CA CYS A 49 9.30 -16.28 14.06
C CYS A 49 10.69 -16.10 14.68
N ARG A 50 10.77 -15.45 15.84
CA ARG A 50 12.02 -15.12 16.53
C ARG A 50 12.21 -16.01 17.76
N GLY A 51 13.23 -16.87 17.71
CA GLY A 51 13.63 -17.74 18.80
C GLY A 51 14.97 -17.30 19.40
N THR A 52 15.82 -18.27 19.75
CA THR A 52 17.20 -18.02 20.20
C THR A 52 18.22 -18.25 19.08
N PRO A 53 19.45 -17.71 19.16
CA PRO A 53 20.47 -17.90 18.14
C PRO A 53 20.84 -19.36 17.85
N GLU A 54 20.69 -20.25 18.84
CA GLU A 54 21.00 -21.68 18.72
C GLU A 54 19.81 -22.53 18.27
N SER A 55 18.70 -21.89 17.90
CA SER A 55 17.55 -22.57 17.32
C SER A 55 17.89 -23.03 15.91
N TYR A 56 17.60 -24.29 15.60
CA TYR A 56 17.98 -24.89 14.31
C TYR A 56 16.79 -25.36 13.47
N LEU A 57 15.61 -25.48 14.07
CA LEU A 57 14.39 -25.84 13.35
C LEU A 57 13.24 -24.96 13.85
N TYR A 58 12.50 -24.37 12.92
CA TYR A 58 11.31 -23.58 13.18
C TYR A 58 10.10 -24.26 12.54
N GLN A 59 8.96 -24.22 13.21
CA GLN A 59 7.70 -24.79 12.72
C GLN A 59 6.60 -23.72 12.85
N LEU A 60 5.94 -23.43 11.73
CA LEU A 60 4.78 -22.55 11.68
C LEU A 60 3.50 -23.39 11.60
N GLU A 61 2.50 -23.04 12.38
CA GLU A 61 1.20 -23.70 12.42
C GLU A 61 0.07 -22.68 12.27
N ILE A 62 -1.03 -23.10 11.65
CA ILE A 62 -2.28 -22.35 11.53
C ILE A 62 -3.40 -23.10 12.25
N LEU A 63 -4.25 -22.38 12.98
CA LEU A 63 -5.47 -22.92 13.56
C LEU A 63 -6.51 -23.17 12.46
N GLY A 64 -6.80 -24.43 12.17
CA GLY A 64 -7.90 -24.84 11.29
C GLY A 64 -9.16 -25.17 12.09
N ASN A 65 -9.91 -26.19 11.62
CA ASN A 65 -11.11 -26.77 12.26
C ASN A 65 -10.82 -27.31 13.68
N SER A 66 -10.61 -26.41 14.64
CA SER A 66 -10.28 -26.68 16.05
C SER A 66 -8.92 -27.32 16.33
N THR A 67 -8.10 -27.58 15.30
CA THR A 67 -6.75 -28.14 15.46
C THR A 67 -5.70 -27.33 14.71
N TYR A 68 -4.50 -27.26 15.27
CA TYR A 68 -3.36 -26.63 14.61
C TYR A 68 -2.78 -27.56 13.55
N LYS A 69 -2.59 -27.03 12.34
CA LYS A 69 -1.98 -27.74 11.21
C LYS A 69 -0.64 -27.12 10.89
N VAL A 70 0.36 -27.96 10.62
CA VAL A 70 1.69 -27.49 10.19
C VAL A 70 1.58 -26.89 8.80
N VAL A 71 2.01 -25.63 8.68
CA VAL A 71 2.08 -24.89 7.42
C VAL A 71 3.41 -25.16 6.75
N ASP A 72 4.51 -24.97 7.49
CA ASP A 72 5.86 -25.12 6.97
C ASP A 72 6.87 -25.33 8.11
N LYS A 73 8.05 -25.85 7.78
CA LYS A 73 9.19 -25.95 8.68
C LYS A 73 10.46 -25.44 8.01
N LYS A 74 11.24 -24.65 8.76
CA LYS A 74 12.52 -24.11 8.28
C LYS A 74 13.67 -24.60 9.13
N LEU A 75 14.62 -25.25 8.48
CA LEU A 75 15.89 -25.66 9.08
C LEU A 75 16.92 -24.55 8.90
N GLY A 76 17.71 -24.27 9.93
CA GLY A 76 18.79 -23.30 9.90
C GLY A 76 19.10 -22.75 11.28
N PHE A 77 20.39 -22.63 11.60
CA PHE A 77 20.86 -21.98 12.83
C PHE A 77 20.73 -20.47 12.70
N GLN A 78 19.63 -19.94 13.20
CA GLN A 78 19.27 -18.53 13.05
C GLN A 78 18.38 -18.08 14.20
N LYS A 79 18.49 -16.79 14.55
CA LYS A 79 17.66 -16.18 15.60
C LYS A 79 16.22 -15.93 15.13
N THR A 80 16.01 -15.78 13.82
CA THR A 80 14.71 -15.48 13.23
C THR A 80 14.52 -16.32 11.97
N ALA A 81 13.42 -17.06 11.88
CA ALA A 81 12.97 -17.71 10.66
C ALA A 81 11.87 -16.89 9.98
N GLU A 82 11.97 -16.74 8.67
CA GLU A 82 10.98 -16.05 7.84
C GLU A 82 10.15 -17.06 7.05
N PHE A 83 8.83 -17.01 7.15
CA PHE A 83 7.89 -17.80 6.35
C PHE A 83 7.12 -16.87 5.42
N VAL A 84 6.92 -17.27 4.16
CA VAL A 84 6.25 -16.43 3.15
C VAL A 84 4.96 -17.13 2.72
N ILE A 85 3.82 -16.47 2.96
CA ILE A 85 2.53 -16.86 2.40
C ILE A 85 2.33 -16.01 1.15
N LYS A 86 2.32 -16.65 -0.03
CA LYS A 86 2.39 -15.92 -1.32
C LYS A 86 1.06 -15.36 -1.79
N HIS A 87 -0.03 -16.10 -1.58
CA HIS A 87 -1.36 -15.76 -2.06
C HIS A 87 -2.30 -15.79 -0.86
N MET A 88 -2.59 -14.63 -0.31
CA MET A 88 -3.55 -14.51 0.79
C MET A 88 -4.98 -14.67 0.29
N ASP A 89 -5.71 -15.63 0.86
CA ASP A 89 -7.12 -15.85 0.63
C ASP A 89 -7.86 -16.12 1.95
N THR A 90 -9.14 -16.48 1.86
CA THR A 90 -9.97 -16.81 3.04
C THR A 90 -9.54 -18.09 3.76
N ASN A 91 -8.79 -18.99 3.12
CA ASN A 91 -8.31 -20.23 3.70
C ASN A 91 -6.95 -20.06 4.39
N THR A 92 -6.14 -19.11 3.93
CA THR A 92 -4.86 -18.74 4.56
C THR A 92 -5.03 -17.64 5.60
N ALA A 93 -6.15 -16.92 5.62
CA ALA A 93 -6.50 -16.06 6.74
C ALA A 93 -6.76 -16.90 8.00
N GLY A 94 -6.29 -16.44 9.16
CA GLY A 94 -6.49 -17.15 10.41
C GLY A 94 -5.42 -16.89 11.47
N ARG A 95 -5.46 -17.71 12.52
CA ARG A 95 -4.57 -17.58 13.68
C ARG A 95 -3.35 -18.49 13.52
N TYR A 96 -2.18 -17.88 13.43
CA TYR A 96 -0.90 -18.53 13.31
C TYR A 96 -0.17 -18.57 14.64
N GLN A 97 0.64 -19.61 14.85
CA GLN A 97 1.59 -19.68 15.96
C GLN A 97 2.87 -20.36 15.47
N CYS A 98 3.99 -20.10 16.13
CA CYS A 98 5.24 -20.75 15.81
C CYS A 98 5.94 -21.31 17.05
N ARG A 99 6.82 -22.27 16.82
CA ARG A 99 7.76 -22.79 17.83
C ARG A 99 9.09 -23.11 17.18
N TYR A 100 10.13 -23.23 18.00
CA TYR A 100 11.45 -23.64 17.54
C TYR A 100 11.98 -24.83 18.31
N MET A 101 12.96 -25.51 17.73
CA MET A 101 13.72 -26.57 18.37
C MET A 101 15.16 -26.08 18.62
N LYS A 102 15.62 -26.30 19.86
CA LYS A 102 17.00 -26.08 20.28
C LYS A 102 17.52 -27.38 20.89
N GLN A 103 18.68 -27.83 20.43
CA GLN A 103 19.27 -29.13 20.76
C GLN A 103 18.32 -30.29 20.44
N TYR A 104 17.50 -30.75 21.40
CA TYR A 104 16.53 -31.84 21.22
C TYR A 104 15.18 -31.53 21.87
N ARG A 105 14.92 -30.25 22.17
CA ARG A 105 13.71 -29.81 22.86
C ARG A 105 12.99 -28.74 22.06
N TRP A 106 11.68 -28.86 22.01
CA TRP A 106 10.79 -27.84 21.48
C TRP A 106 10.58 -26.75 22.51
N SER A 107 10.56 -25.49 22.05
CA SER A 107 9.99 -24.40 22.82
C SER A 107 8.49 -24.61 23.02
N VAL A 108 7.93 -23.88 23.97
CA VAL A 108 6.49 -23.61 23.95
C VAL A 108 6.12 -22.84 22.67
N TYR A 109 4.83 -22.84 22.34
CA TYR A 109 4.31 -22.05 21.23
C TYR A 109 4.36 -20.55 21.55
N SER A 110 4.53 -19.74 20.50
CA SER A 110 4.34 -18.30 20.58
C SER A 110 2.89 -17.95 20.92
N GLU A 111 2.67 -16.67 21.24
CA GLU A 111 1.33 -16.08 21.13
C GLU A 111 0.77 -16.25 19.71
N ALA A 112 -0.55 -16.16 19.58
CA ALA A 112 -1.22 -16.28 18.30
C ALA A 112 -1.15 -14.96 17.50
N LEU A 113 -0.74 -15.04 16.25
CA LEU A 113 -0.78 -13.96 15.26
C LEU A 113 -2.00 -14.16 14.36
N GLU A 114 -2.96 -13.23 14.42
CA GLU A 114 -4.13 -13.26 13.54
C GLU A 114 -3.85 -12.50 12.24
N LEU A 115 -3.98 -13.20 11.10
CA LEU A 115 -3.89 -12.62 9.77
C LEU A 115 -5.30 -12.55 9.16
N VAL A 116 -5.63 -11.38 8.63
CA VAL A 116 -6.94 -11.08 8.06
C VAL A 116 -6.75 -10.66 6.60
N VAL A 117 -7.56 -11.24 5.71
CA VAL A 117 -7.57 -10.88 4.29
C VAL A 117 -8.58 -9.75 4.04
N THR A 118 -8.21 -8.77 3.22
CA THR A 118 -9.12 -7.70 2.78
C THR A 118 -9.40 -7.84 1.28
N ASP A 119 -10.65 -7.67 0.88
CA ASP A 119 -11.03 -7.72 -0.53
C ASP A 119 -10.36 -6.58 -1.32
N THR A 120 -9.70 -6.92 -2.41
CA THR A 120 -9.24 -5.97 -3.42
C THR A 120 -10.44 -5.59 -4.29
N THR A 121 -11.42 -4.85 -3.76
CA THR A 121 -12.56 -4.45 -4.58
C THR A 121 -12.10 -3.48 -5.68
N ASN A 122 -11.87 -4.04 -6.86
CA ASN A 122 -12.18 -3.49 -8.17
C ASN A 122 -11.63 -2.08 -8.51
N GLN A 123 -10.37 -1.99 -8.93
CA GLN A 123 -9.83 -0.75 -9.50
C GLN A 123 -9.29 -0.90 -10.94
N ASP A 124 -9.60 -2.00 -11.64
CA ASP A 124 -9.14 -2.22 -13.01
C ASP A 124 -10.25 -2.16 -14.09
N TYR A 125 -11.54 -2.26 -13.75
CA TYR A 125 -12.60 -2.18 -14.77
C TYR A 125 -13.07 -0.74 -15.06
N THR A 126 -12.81 0.21 -14.16
CA THR A 126 -13.27 1.59 -14.30
C THR A 126 -12.44 2.39 -15.30
N THR A 127 -11.17 2.05 -15.51
CA THR A 127 -10.28 2.77 -16.43
C THR A 127 -10.52 2.42 -17.89
N GLU A 128 -10.80 1.15 -18.24
CA GLU A 128 -11.15 0.80 -19.63
C GLU A 128 -12.56 1.29 -20.03
N ASN A 129 -13.53 1.21 -19.11
CA ASN A 129 -14.91 1.67 -19.38
C ASN A 129 -15.00 3.19 -19.52
N LEU A 130 -14.24 3.98 -18.77
CA LEU A 130 -14.23 5.44 -18.91
C LEU A 130 -13.61 5.88 -20.24
N ILE A 131 -12.55 5.22 -20.70
CA ILE A 131 -11.92 5.51 -21.99
C ILE A 131 -12.87 5.13 -23.15
N ARG A 132 -13.59 4.00 -23.04
CA ARG A 132 -14.61 3.60 -24.05
C ARG A 132 -15.82 4.55 -24.09
N MET A 133 -16.30 5.01 -22.94
CA MET A 133 -17.42 5.96 -22.86
C MET A 133 -17.04 7.35 -23.39
N GLY A 134 -15.79 7.79 -23.15
CA GLY A 134 -15.26 9.04 -23.70
C GLY A 134 -15.23 9.07 -25.22
N MET A 135 -14.81 7.97 -25.88
CA MET A 135 -14.73 7.91 -27.35
C MET A 135 -16.09 7.95 -28.06
N ALA A 136 -17.17 7.49 -27.43
CA ALA A 136 -18.52 7.57 -28.00
C ALA A 136 -19.23 8.89 -27.65
N GLY A 137 -18.97 9.46 -26.46
CA GLY A 137 -19.64 10.66 -25.98
C GLY A 137 -19.10 11.97 -26.57
N LEU A 138 -17.77 12.09 -26.73
CA LEU A 138 -17.14 13.33 -27.20
C LEU A 138 -17.59 13.79 -28.61
N PRO A 139 -17.67 12.91 -29.62
CA PRO A 139 -18.15 13.31 -30.95
C PRO A 139 -19.61 13.79 -30.95
N LEU A 140 -20.48 13.16 -30.15
CA LEU A 140 -21.88 13.55 -30.05
C LEU A 140 -22.05 14.93 -29.43
N VAL A 141 -21.28 15.24 -28.38
CA VAL A 141 -21.28 16.57 -27.75
C VAL A 141 -20.77 17.63 -28.72
N ALA A 142 -19.70 17.34 -29.47
CA ALA A 142 -19.17 18.26 -30.49
C ALA A 142 -20.19 18.52 -31.61
N LEU A 143 -20.88 17.49 -32.11
CA LEU A 143 -21.92 17.64 -33.13
C LEU A 143 -23.12 18.48 -32.63
N LEU A 144 -23.55 18.28 -31.38
CA LEU A 144 -24.62 19.07 -30.78
C LEU A 144 -24.22 20.55 -30.62
N ALA A 145 -22.97 20.84 -30.26
CA ALA A 145 -22.45 22.20 -30.17
C ALA A 145 -22.45 22.89 -31.55
N ILE A 146 -21.97 22.20 -32.59
CA ILE A 146 -21.96 22.72 -33.97
C ILE A 146 -23.39 22.98 -34.47
N LEU A 147 -24.32 22.07 -34.20
CA LEU A 147 -25.73 22.24 -34.58
C LEU A 147 -26.40 23.39 -33.81
N ALA A 148 -26.09 23.57 -32.54
CA ALA A 148 -26.61 24.67 -31.72
C ALA A 148 -26.09 26.02 -32.23
N GLU A 149 -24.80 26.14 -32.53
CA GLU A 149 -24.21 27.35 -33.13
C GLU A 149 -24.83 27.67 -34.50
N ASN A 150 -25.03 26.64 -35.35
CA ASN A 150 -25.66 26.80 -36.65
C ASN A 150 -27.14 27.20 -36.55
N TRP A 151 -27.88 26.65 -35.57
CA TRP A 151 -29.26 27.03 -35.31
C TRP A 151 -29.37 28.47 -34.76
N LEU A 152 -28.43 28.87 -33.90
CA LEU A 152 -28.38 30.22 -33.35
C LEU A 152 -27.97 31.27 -34.40
N GLY A 153 -27.16 30.88 -35.38
CA GLY A 153 -26.82 31.71 -36.53
C GLY A 153 -27.92 31.86 -37.58
N HIS A 154 -28.91 30.95 -37.61
CA HIS A 154 -30.00 30.99 -38.59
C HIS A 154 -31.19 31.86 -38.16
N GLN A 155 -31.31 32.21 -36.87
CA GLN A 155 -32.26 33.22 -36.40
C GLN A 155 -31.68 34.65 -36.46
N VAL A 156 -31.16 35.04 -37.61
CA VAL A 156 -31.19 36.45 -38.00
C VAL A 156 -32.40 36.61 -38.90
N PRO A 157 -33.54 37.13 -38.41
CA PRO A 157 -34.69 37.41 -39.25
C PRO A 157 -34.30 38.45 -40.31
N HIS A 158 -34.59 38.15 -41.57
CA HIS A 158 -34.57 39.12 -42.64
C HIS A 158 -35.82 40.00 -42.46
N GLU A 159 -35.65 41.17 -41.84
CA GLU A 159 -36.70 42.17 -41.70
C GLU A 159 -36.44 43.30 -42.70
N GLU A 160 -37.15 43.28 -43.82
CA GLU A 160 -37.35 44.44 -44.69
C GLU A 160 -38.87 44.63 -44.87
N ASP A 161 -39.42 45.69 -44.27
CA ASP A 161 -40.24 46.67 -45.01
C ASP A 161 -40.31 48.01 -44.24
N GLN A 162 -40.60 49.06 -44.99
CA GLN A 162 -40.20 50.45 -44.82
C GLN A 162 -41.15 51.33 -43.98
N GLN A 163 -40.60 52.19 -43.10
CA GLN A 163 -41.21 53.49 -42.73
C GLN A 163 -40.22 54.48 -42.06
N ASP A 164 -40.08 55.64 -42.72
CA ASP A 164 -39.67 56.99 -42.28
C ASP A 164 -38.25 57.34 -41.73
N LEU A 165 -37.70 58.35 -42.41
CA LEU A 165 -36.51 59.25 -42.27
C LEU A 165 -36.18 59.83 -40.85
N PRO A 166 -35.03 60.55 -40.64
CA PRO A 166 -33.60 60.16 -40.62
C PRO A 166 -32.85 60.49 -39.29
N GLU A 167 -31.51 60.29 -39.30
CA GLU A 167 -30.45 60.79 -38.38
C GLU A 167 -30.16 59.89 -37.15
N LEU A 168 -28.94 59.48 -36.77
CA LEU A 168 -27.58 60.05 -36.87
C LEU A 168 -26.51 58.93 -36.71
N SER A 169 -25.40 59.06 -37.45
CA SER A 169 -23.99 58.88 -37.01
C SER A 169 -23.55 57.64 -36.17
N CYS A 170 -22.66 56.80 -36.71
CA CYS A 170 -21.21 56.81 -36.41
C CYS A 170 -20.45 55.54 -36.90
N SER A 171 -19.49 55.75 -37.80
CA SER A 171 -18.17 55.10 -38.02
C SER A 171 -17.91 53.62 -37.65
N ARG A 172 -17.60 52.83 -38.69
CA ARG A 172 -16.84 51.56 -38.59
C ARG A 172 -15.42 51.82 -38.09
N GLN A 173 -15.00 51.09 -37.05
CA GLN A 173 -13.58 50.88 -36.76
C GLN A 173 -13.29 49.37 -36.74
N LYS A 174 -12.64 48.90 -37.81
CA LYS A 174 -11.99 47.58 -37.87
C LYS A 174 -10.78 47.63 -36.94
N THR A 175 -10.73 46.79 -35.92
CA THR A 175 -9.48 46.44 -35.23
C THR A 175 -8.97 45.10 -35.72
N GLN A 176 -7.88 45.20 -36.48
CA GLN A 176 -6.98 44.13 -36.88
C GLN A 176 -6.01 43.84 -35.74
N THR A 177 -5.68 42.57 -35.50
CA THR A 177 -4.44 42.22 -34.79
C THR A 177 -3.84 40.98 -35.43
N GLU A 178 -2.79 41.22 -36.22
CA GLU A 178 -1.89 40.26 -36.82
C GLU A 178 -0.53 40.51 -36.16
N TRP A 179 0.07 39.50 -35.53
CA TRP A 179 1.43 39.59 -35.00
C TRP A 179 2.38 38.74 -35.83
N THR A 180 3.44 39.41 -36.27
CA THR A 180 4.48 39.00 -37.22
C THR A 180 5.49 38.03 -36.60
N PHE A 181 5.86 37.01 -37.38
CA PHE A 181 7.06 36.19 -37.16
C PHE A 181 8.31 36.95 -37.64
N GLY A 182 9.34 37.05 -36.80
CA GLY A 182 10.62 37.67 -37.12
C GLY A 182 11.68 36.66 -37.56
N LEU A 183 12.52 37.04 -38.54
CA LEU A 183 13.84 36.46 -38.76
C LEU A 183 14.88 37.55 -39.11
N THR A 184 15.89 37.64 -38.23
CA THR A 184 17.34 37.90 -38.43
C THR A 184 17.86 39.05 -39.31
N PRO A 185 18.94 39.70 -38.85
CA PRO A 185 20.14 39.96 -39.67
C PRO A 185 21.39 39.41 -38.94
N ARG A 186 22.60 39.26 -39.47
CA ARG A 186 23.32 39.95 -40.54
C ARG A 186 24.65 39.18 -40.77
N VAL A 187 25.13 39.08 -42.02
CA VAL A 187 26.56 38.91 -42.32
C VAL A 187 27.13 40.29 -42.63
N THR A 188 28.31 40.58 -42.07
CA THR A 188 29.02 41.86 -42.23
C THR A 188 30.27 41.61 -43.07
N ARG A 189 30.35 42.37 -44.17
CA ARG A 189 31.49 42.69 -45.05
C ARG A 189 32.19 41.55 -45.78
#